data_AF-A0A453MNT9-F1
#
_entry.id   AF-A0A453MNT9-F1
#
_cell.length_a   1.000
_cell.length_b   1.000
_cell.length_c   1.000
_cell.angle_alpha   90.00
_cell.angle_beta   90.00
_cell.angle_gamma   90.00
#
_symmetry.space_group_name_H-M   'P 1'
#
loop_
_entity.id
_entity.type
_entity.pdbx_description
1 polymer ?
#
loop_
_entity_poly.entity_id
_entity_poly.type
_entity_poly.pdbx_seq_one_letter_code
_entity_poly.pdbx_strand_id
1 'polypeptide(L)'
;MDKYTIRILVLAALVCLHLVCSATVAQCRIMADMDSKKMDLPNGLCVEVAPEDCWNRAGCFHCLVNDVFYPTMDDCKSKCNTSSSLQDMLV
;
A
#
# COMPACT_ATOMS: atom_id res chain seq x y z
N MET A 1 34.42 -39.42 0.57
CA MET A 1 33.13 -38.96 1.14
C MET A 1 32.16 -40.11 1.03
N ASP A 2 31.61 -40.57 2.16
CA ASP A 2 30.80 -41.78 2.23
C ASP A 2 29.39 -41.55 1.59
N LYS A 3 28.83 -42.59 0.98
CA LYS A 3 27.56 -42.55 0.23
C LYS A 3 26.38 -42.08 1.11
N TYR A 4 26.44 -42.36 2.41
CA TYR A 4 25.43 -41.94 3.37
C TYR A 4 25.56 -40.43 3.68
N THR A 5 26.78 -39.89 3.74
CA THR A 5 27.03 -38.45 3.92
C THR A 5 26.46 -37.62 2.78
N ILE A 6 26.61 -38.09 1.53
CA ILE A 6 26.06 -37.43 0.34
C ILE A 6 24.53 -37.44 0.37
N ARG A 7 23.92 -38.57 0.74
CA ARG A 7 22.45 -38.67 0.88
C ARG A 7 21.90 -37.72 1.94
N ILE A 8 22.57 -37.59 3.08
CA ILE A 8 22.15 -36.70 4.17
C ILE A 8 22.22 -35.24 3.71
N LEU A 9 23.27 -34.84 3.01
CA LEU A 9 23.42 -33.48 2.47
C LEU A 9 22.33 -33.13 1.45
N VAL A 10 22.00 -34.06 0.55
CA VAL A 10 20.93 -33.87 -0.45
C VAL A 10 19.57 -33.73 0.23
N LEU A 11 19.28 -34.57 1.23
CA LEU A 11 18.02 -34.49 1.98
C LEU A 11 17.91 -33.17 2.76
N ALA A 12 19.00 -32.74 3.41
CA ALA A 12 19.04 -31.46 4.10
C ALA A 12 18.79 -30.27 3.14
N ALA A 13 19.43 -30.28 1.97
CA ALA A 13 19.21 -29.25 0.95
C ALA A 13 17.76 -29.21 0.45
N LEU A 14 17.14 -30.39 0.24
CA LEU A 14 15.74 -30.51 -0.17
C LEU A 14 14.78 -29.96 0.89
N VAL A 15 15.01 -30.26 2.16
CA VAL A 15 14.20 -29.75 3.28
C VAL A 15 14.34 -28.23 3.38
N CYS A 16 15.56 -27.69 3.28
CA CYS A 16 15.78 -26.24 3.26
C CYS A 16 15.06 -25.57 2.10
N LEU A 17 15.11 -26.16 0.90
CA LEU A 17 14.42 -25.63 -0.29
C LEU A 17 12.90 -25.60 -0.09
N HIS A 18 12.31 -26.67 0.46
CA HIS A 18 10.87 -26.73 0.77
C HIS A 18 10.44 -25.70 1.82
N LEU A 19 11.25 -25.48 2.85
CA LEU A 19 10.97 -24.48 3.89
C LEU A 19 10.98 -23.06 3.31
N VAL A 20 11.98 -22.74 2.48
CA VAL A 20 12.06 -21.43 1.81
C VAL A 20 10.87 -21.22 0.87
N CYS A 21 10.50 -22.24 0.09
CA CYS A 21 9.37 -22.18 -0.84
C CYS A 21 8.01 -22.03 -0.10
N SER A 22 7.88 -22.60 1.09
CA SER A 22 6.66 -22.44 1.90
C SER A 22 6.56 -21.06 2.55
N ALA A 23 7.70 -20.51 3.00
CA ALA A 23 7.76 -19.18 3.59
C ALA A 23 7.40 -18.09 2.58
N THR A 24 7.85 -18.21 1.32
CA THR A 24 7.51 -17.24 0.26
C THR A 24 6.04 -17.29 -0.12
N VAL A 25 5.43 -18.48 -0.20
CA VAL A 25 3.98 -18.62 -0.47
C VAL A 25 3.14 -18.02 0.66
N ALA A 26 3.57 -18.17 1.92
CA ALA A 26 2.89 -17.56 3.06
C ALA A 26 2.96 -16.03 3.02
N GLN A 27 4.13 -15.46 2.69
CA GLN A 27 4.28 -14.00 2.55
C GLN A 27 3.44 -13.44 1.40
N CYS A 28 3.37 -14.11 0.24
CA CYS A 28 2.51 -13.69 -0.86
C CYS A 28 1.02 -13.73 -0.50
N ARG A 29 0.57 -14.73 0.29
CA ARG A 29 -0.82 -14.77 0.77
C ARG A 29 -1.15 -13.65 1.75
N ILE A 30 -0.22 -13.28 2.64
CA ILE A 30 -0.43 -12.18 3.59
C ILE A 30 -0.52 -10.84 2.84
N MET A 31 0.31 -10.62 1.81
CA MET A 31 0.21 -9.41 0.98
C MET A 31 -1.08 -9.38 0.16
N ALA A 32 -1.48 -10.49 -0.44
CA ALA A 32 -2.74 -10.56 -1.20
C ALA A 32 -4.00 -10.40 -0.33
N ASP A 33 -3.95 -10.81 0.95
CA ASP A 33 -5.03 -10.59 1.92
C ASP A 33 -5.10 -9.12 2.40
N MET A 34 -3.95 -8.42 2.37
CA MET A 34 -3.87 -6.99 2.72
C MET A 34 -4.38 -6.05 1.62
N ASP A 35 -4.42 -6.48 0.36
CA ASP A 35 -4.79 -5.62 -0.78
C ASP A 35 -6.23 -5.07 -0.72
N SER A 36 -7.10 -5.64 0.11
CA SER A 36 -8.52 -5.27 0.18
C SER A 36 -8.94 -4.51 1.43
N LYS A 37 -8.07 -4.37 2.44
CA LYS A 37 -8.44 -3.65 3.66
C LYS A 37 -8.23 -2.16 3.46
N LYS A 38 -9.15 -1.54 2.71
CA LYS A 38 -9.26 -0.09 2.58
C LYS A 38 -9.33 0.48 4.00
N MET A 39 -8.24 1.10 4.45
CA MET A 39 -8.29 1.84 5.71
C MET A 39 -9.21 3.03 5.49
N ASP A 40 -10.38 2.99 6.13
CA ASP A 40 -11.27 4.14 6.19
C ASP A 40 -10.59 5.21 7.04
N LEU A 41 -9.82 6.08 6.40
CA LEU A 41 -9.33 7.28 7.05
C LEU A 41 -10.55 8.18 7.32
N PRO A 42 -10.73 8.69 8.55
CA PRO A 42 -11.89 9.52 8.91
C PRO A 42 -12.01 10.79 8.03
N ASN A 43 -10.89 11.23 7.45
CA ASN A 43 -10.85 12.34 6.52
C ASN A 43 -10.61 11.95 5.05
N GLY A 44 -10.72 10.66 4.73
CA GLY A 44 -10.27 10.15 3.43
C GLY A 44 -8.81 10.51 3.20
N LEU A 45 -8.49 11.00 2.01
CA LEU A 45 -7.14 11.43 1.61
C LEU A 45 -6.94 12.95 1.73
N CYS A 46 -7.76 13.60 2.57
CA CYS A 46 -7.71 15.04 2.83
C CYS A 46 -7.00 15.34 4.15
N VAL A 47 -6.05 16.27 4.09
CA VAL A 47 -5.22 16.67 5.23
C VAL A 47 -5.38 18.17 5.46
N GLU A 48 -5.47 18.58 6.71
CA GLU A 48 -5.36 19.99 7.08
C GLU A 48 -3.88 20.37 7.08
N VAL A 49 -3.51 21.41 6.33
CA VAL A 49 -2.16 21.97 6.32
C VAL A 49 -2.08 23.19 7.24
N ALA A 50 -0.87 23.46 7.72
CA ALA A 50 -0.64 24.58 8.62
C ALA A 50 -0.97 25.92 7.93
N PRO A 51 -1.40 26.96 8.69
CA PRO A 51 -1.78 28.25 8.13
C PRO A 51 -0.72 28.90 7.24
N GLU A 52 0.56 28.70 7.57
CA GLU A 52 1.71 29.15 6.80
C GLU A 52 1.78 28.56 5.38
N ASP A 53 1.29 27.33 5.19
CA ASP A 53 1.35 26.60 3.92
C ASP A 53 0.16 26.90 3.00
N CYS A 54 -0.91 27.51 3.53
CA CYS A 54 -2.13 27.82 2.78
C CYS A 54 -2.36 29.31 2.48
N TRP A 55 -1.46 30.21 2.90
CA TRP A 55 -1.63 31.67 2.78
C TRP A 55 -1.98 32.18 1.37
N ASN A 56 -1.51 31.50 0.33
CA ASN A 56 -1.74 31.86 -1.09
C ASN A 56 -2.62 30.84 -1.85
N ARG A 57 -3.31 29.95 -1.15
CA ARG A 57 -4.08 28.86 -1.77
C ARG A 57 -5.58 29.09 -1.56
N ALA A 58 -6.38 28.38 -2.35
CA ALA A 58 -7.85 28.44 -2.27
C ALA A 58 -8.42 27.82 -0.96
N GLY A 59 -7.56 27.25 -0.10
CA GLY A 59 -7.90 26.79 1.24
C GLY A 59 -6.77 25.98 1.89
N CYS A 60 -7.00 25.50 3.11
CA CYS A 60 -6.00 24.79 3.92
C CYS A 60 -6.27 23.28 4.00
N PHE A 61 -7.14 22.74 3.14
CA PHE A 61 -7.40 21.30 3.06
C PHE A 61 -6.80 20.73 1.79
N HIS A 62 -5.78 19.91 1.93
CA HIS A 62 -4.99 19.35 0.84
C HIS A 62 -5.44 17.92 0.50
N CYS A 63 -5.69 17.63 -0.78
CA CYS A 63 -5.95 16.28 -1.26
C CYS A 63 -4.67 15.60 -1.74
N LEU A 64 -4.30 14.49 -1.08
CA LEU A 64 -3.09 13.72 -1.39
C LEU A 64 -3.14 13.00 -2.75
N VAL A 65 -4.31 12.90 -3.37
CA VAL A 65 -4.48 12.20 -4.67
C VAL A 65 -4.15 13.09 -5.86
N ASN A 66 -4.57 14.36 -5.81
CA ASN A 66 -4.54 15.26 -6.96
C ASN A 66 -3.80 16.58 -6.68
N ASP A 67 -3.16 16.71 -5.52
CA ASP A 67 -2.39 17.90 -5.11
C ASP A 67 -3.22 19.20 -5.04
N VAL A 68 -4.56 19.11 -4.99
CA VAL A 68 -5.47 20.27 -4.95
C VAL A 68 -5.78 20.69 -3.52
N PHE A 69 -5.95 22.00 -3.34
CA PHE A 69 -6.34 22.62 -2.07
C PHE A 69 -7.79 23.08 -2.14
N TYR A 70 -8.55 22.78 -1.10
CA TYR A 70 -9.97 23.08 -0.99
C TYR A 70 -10.25 24.04 0.17
N PRO A 71 -11.24 24.94 0.02
CA PRO A 71 -11.63 25.88 1.08
C PRO A 71 -12.14 25.19 2.35
N THR A 72 -12.85 24.08 2.19
CA THR A 72 -13.47 23.32 3.28
C THR A 72 -13.06 21.84 3.24
N MET A 73 -13.07 21.20 4.40
CA MET A 73 -12.82 19.76 4.52
C MET A 73 -13.88 18.95 3.74
N ASP A 74 -15.14 19.38 3.75
CA ASP A 74 -16.21 18.70 3.02
C ASP A 74 -16.03 18.79 1.50
N ASP A 75 -15.61 19.95 0.98
CA ASP A 75 -15.24 20.11 -0.44
C ASP A 75 -14.09 19.18 -0.81
N CYS A 76 -13.07 19.08 0.06
CA CYS A 76 -11.97 18.16 -0.15
C CYS A 76 -12.49 16.72 -0.21
N LYS A 77 -13.24 16.25 0.79
CA LYS A 77 -13.77 14.88 0.83
C LYS A 77 -14.63 14.55 -0.38
N SER A 78 -15.47 15.49 -0.82
CA SER A 78 -16.38 15.29 -1.95
C SER A 78 -15.67 15.20 -3.30
N LYS A 79 -14.54 15.90 -3.49
CA LYS A 79 -13.87 16.04 -4.80
C LYS A 79 -12.56 15.26 -4.91
N CYS A 80 -11.87 15.05 -3.79
CA CYS A 80 -10.61 14.32 -3.73
C CYS A 80 -10.76 12.86 -4.19
N ASN A 81 -11.78 12.16 -3.67
CA ASN A 81 -12.06 10.76 -4.02
C ASN A 81 -12.47 10.56 -5.49
N THR A 82 -13.08 11.56 -6.12
CA THR A 82 -13.54 11.46 -7.52
C THR A 82 -12.36 11.45 -8.50
N SER A 83 -11.21 12.00 -8.11
CA SER A 83 -10.01 12.05 -8.97
C SER A 83 -9.24 10.73 -9.04
N SER A 84 -9.30 9.89 -8.00
CA SER A 84 -8.68 8.56 -8.02
C SER A 84 -9.34 7.65 -9.06
N SER A 85 -10.64 7.80 -9.31
CA SER A 85 -11.39 7.07 -10.34
C SER A 85 -10.99 7.43 -11.77
N LEU A 86 -10.29 8.55 -11.99
CA LEU A 86 -9.84 8.95 -13.34
C LEU A 86 -8.50 8.32 -13.73
N GLN A 87 -7.70 7.85 -12.77
CA GLN A 87 -6.43 7.18 -13.07
C GLN A 87 -6.60 5.68 -13.39
N ASP A 88 -7.74 5.07 -13.02
CA ASP A 88 -8.10 3.70 -13.42
C ASP A 88 -8.68 3.59 -14.86
N MET A 89 -8.70 4.69 -15.63
CA MET A 89 -9.17 4.69 -17.03
C MET A 89 -8.03 4.84 -18.07
N LEU A 90 -6.77 4.75 -17.64
CA LEU A 90 -5.58 4.75 -18.50
C LEU A 90 -4.87 3.40 -18.43
N VAL A 91 -5.56 2.35 -18.91
CA VAL A 91 -4.97 1.07 -19.35
C VAL A 91 -5.44 0.79 -20.76
#